data_AF-A0A1I3TH44-F1
#
_entry.id   AF-A0A1I3TH44-F1
#
_cell.length_a   1.000
_cell.length_b   1.000
_cell.length_c   1.000
_cell.angle_alpha   90.00
_cell.angle_beta   90.00
_cell.angle_gamma   90.00
#
_symmetry.space_group_name_H-M   'P 1'
#
loop_
_entity.id
_entity.type
_entity.pdbx_description
1 polymer ?
#
loop_
_entity_poly.entity_id
_entity_poly.type
_entity_poly.pdbx_seq_one_letter_code
_entity_poly.pdbx_strand_id
1 'polypeptide(L)' 'MTDAKMVLMANQIAAFFATQPGGDQAAGVAAHLKDFWEPRMLTQLKAYLGKGGEGLNDLVIEAGKTL' A
#
# COMPACT_ATOMS: atom_id res chain seq x y z
N MET A 1 3.74 -12.56 5.41
CA MET A 1 5.15 -12.10 5.47
C MET A 1 5.36 -11.39 6.80
N THR A 2 6.58 -10.95 7.16
CA THR A 2 6.73 -10.08 8.34
C THR A 2 6.15 -8.69 8.04
N ASP A 3 5.65 -8.00 9.07
CA ASP A 3 5.07 -6.65 8.92
C ASP A 3 6.11 -5.67 8.37
N ALA A 4 7.34 -5.71 8.87
CA ALA A 4 8.43 -4.87 8.36
C ALA A 4 8.68 -5.06 6.85
N LYS A 5 8.64 -6.31 6.36
CA LYS A 5 8.80 -6.59 4.92
C LYS A 5 7.62 -6.08 4.11
N MET A 6 6.40 -6.24 4.62
CA MET A 6 5.19 -5.71 3.98
C MET A 6 5.25 -4.17 3.88
N VAL A 7 5.57 -3.48 4.98
CA VAL A 7 5.71 -2.01 5.02
C VAL A 7 6.75 -1.55 3.99
N LEU A 8 7.93 -2.18 3.98
CA LEU A 8 8.99 -1.86 3.03
C LEU A 8 8.50 -1.96 1.57
N MET A 9 7.86 -3.07 1.21
CA MET A 9 7.41 -3.29 -0.17
C MET A 9 6.26 -2.36 -0.57
N ALA A 10 5.29 -2.14 0.32
CA ALA A 10 4.20 -1.21 0.05
C ALA A 10 4.73 0.22 -0.17
N ASN A 11 5.72 0.64 0.62
CA ASN A 11 6.36 1.94 0.45
C ASN A 11 7.18 2.06 -0.82
N GLN A 12 7.83 0.98 -1.28
CA GLN A 12 8.52 0.97 -2.57
C GLN A 12 7.55 1.13 -3.74
N ILE A 13 6.38 0.50 -3.67
CA ILE A 13 5.30 0.67 -4.65
C ILE A 13 4.82 2.13 -4.64
N ALA A 14 4.56 2.70 -3.46
CA ALA A 14 4.16 4.10 -3.32
C ALA A 14 5.23 5.06 -3.86
N ALA A 15 6.51 4.83 -3.57
CA ALA A 15 7.60 5.65 -4.08
C ALA A 15 7.68 5.63 -5.62
N PHE A 16 7.40 4.49 -6.25
CA PHE A 16 7.28 4.41 -7.71
C PHE A 16 6.12 5.28 -8.22
N PHE A 17 4.91 5.09 -7.69
CA PHE A 17 3.71 5.84 -8.12
C PHE A 17 3.83 7.35 -7.86
N ALA A 18 4.54 7.75 -6.80
CA ALA A 18 4.82 9.16 -6.50
C ALA A 18 5.58 9.88 -7.63
N THR A 19 6.34 9.16 -8.44
CA THR A 19 7.09 9.72 -9.58
C THR A 19 6.31 9.69 -10.89
N GLN A 20 5.18 8.99 -10.94
CA GLN A 20 4.40 8.86 -12.18
C GLN A 20 3.59 10.14 -12.43
N PRO A 21 3.54 10.62 -13.68
CA PRO A 21 2.67 11.72 -14.06
C PRO A 21 1.21 11.28 -14.00
N GLY A 22 0.32 12.12 -13.46
CA GLY A 22 -1.10 11.81 -13.37
C GLY A 22 -1.75 12.38 -12.10
N GLY A 23 -3.04 12.12 -11.95
CA GLY A 23 -3.83 12.56 -10.81
C GLY A 23 -3.66 11.65 -9.60
N ASP A 24 -4.60 10.73 -9.41
CA ASP A 24 -4.71 9.95 -8.17
C ASP A 24 -3.68 8.81 -8.07
N GLN A 25 -2.51 9.14 -7.51
CA GLN A 25 -1.43 8.19 -7.27
C GLN A 25 -1.83 7.10 -6.25
N ALA A 26 -2.68 7.42 -5.26
CA ALA A 26 -3.13 6.46 -4.27
C ALA A 26 -4.02 5.39 -4.90
N ALA A 27 -4.89 5.76 -5.85
CA ALA A 27 -5.66 4.80 -6.64
C ALA A 27 -4.75 3.85 -7.44
N GLY A 28 -3.65 4.38 -8.02
CA GLY A 28 -2.65 3.57 -8.71
C GLY A 28 -1.98 2.53 -7.80
N VAL A 29 -1.60 2.94 -6.58
CA VAL A 29 -1.06 2.04 -5.56
C VAL A 29 -2.09 0.98 -5.18
N ALA A 30 -3.34 1.35 -4.92
CA ALA A 30 -4.41 0.42 -4.56
C ALA A 30 -4.66 -0.63 -5.65
N ALA A 31 -4.71 -0.20 -6.92
CA ALA A 31 -4.86 -1.10 -8.07
C ALA A 31 -3.69 -2.09 -8.16
N HIS A 32 -2.45 -1.60 -8.09
CA HIS A 32 -1.26 -2.46 -8.14
C HIS A 32 -1.24 -3.49 -7.01
N LEU A 33 -1.58 -3.07 -5.78
CA LEU A 33 -1.68 -4.00 -4.67
C LEU A 33 -2.74 -5.08 -4.93
N LYS A 34 -3.93 -4.71 -5.42
CA LYS A 34 -5.00 -5.67 -5.74
C LYS A 34 -4.61 -6.67 -6.83
N ASP A 35 -3.91 -6.21 -7.86
CA ASP A 35 -3.55 -7.02 -9.02
C ASP A 35 -2.42 -8.01 -8.72
N PHE A 36 -1.45 -7.60 -7.89
CA PHE A 36 -0.19 -8.35 -7.71
C PHE A 36 -0.01 -8.97 -6.32
N TRP A 37 -0.75 -8.54 -5.30
CA TRP A 37 -0.64 -9.14 -3.97
C TRP A 37 -1.67 -10.26 -3.79
N GLU A 38 -1.24 -11.33 -3.13
CA GLU A 38 -2.16 -12.39 -2.74
C GLU A 38 -3.21 -11.87 -1.73
N PRO A 39 -4.45 -12.41 -1.71
CA PRO A 39 -5.50 -11.96 -0.79
C PRO A 39 -5.06 -11.88 0.68
N ARG A 40 -4.25 -12.85 1.16
CA ARG A 40 -3.73 -12.85 2.53
C ARG A 40 -2.81 -11.64 2.84
N MET A 41 -2.08 -11.14 1.86
CA MET A 41 -1.21 -9.98 2.00
C MET A 41 -2.02 -8.70 2.08
N LEU A 42 -3.10 -8.59 1.30
CA LEU A 42 -4.05 -7.48 1.39
C LEU A 42 -4.74 -7.45 2.75
N THR A 43 -5.17 -8.62 3.26
CA THR A 43 -5.72 -8.73 4.62
C THR A 43 -4.71 -8.31 5.68
N GLN A 44 -3.44 -8.72 5.54
CA GLN A 44 -2.36 -8.31 6.44
C GLN A 44 -2.18 -6.78 6.44
N LEU A 45 -2.16 -6.15 5.25
CA LEU A 45 -2.04 -4.70 5.12
C LEU A 45 -3.23 -3.96 5.75
N LYS A 46 -4.46 -4.40 5.50
CA LYS A 46 -5.66 -3.83 6.12
C LYS A 46 -5.61 -3.93 7.65
N ALA A 47 -5.19 -5.09 8.17
CA ALA A 47 -5.04 -5.28 9.61
C ALA A 47 -3.94 -4.38 10.20
N TYR A 48 -2.85 -4.15 9.48
CA TYR A 48 -1.78 -3.27 9.90
C TYR A 48 -2.20 -1.79 9.89
N LEU A 49 -2.94 -1.35 8.87
CA LEU A 49 -3.56 -0.03 8.81
C LEU A 49 -4.52 0.20 9.99
N GLY A 50 -5.30 -0.81 10.37
CA GLY A 50 -6.17 -0.76 11.56
C GLY A 50 -5.43 -0.58 12.89
N LYS A 51 -4.12 -0.84 12.93
CA LYS A 51 -3.25 -0.60 14.10
C LYS A 51 -2.54 0.76 14.07
N GLY A 52 -2.86 1.61 13.10
CA GLY A 52 -2.26 2.93 12.91
C GLY A 52 -1.28 3.02 11.73
N GLY A 53 -0.89 1.89 11.13
CA GLY A 53 -0.09 1.89 9.89
C GLY A 53 1.31 2.50 10.03
N GLU A 54 1.95 2.34 11.19
CA GLU A 54 3.26 2.96 11.47
C GLU A 54 4.30 2.66 10.37
N GLY A 55 4.98 3.71 9.92
CA GLY A 55 6.02 3.61 8.90
C GLY A 55 5.50 3.39 7.47
N LEU A 56 4.19 3.28 7.24
CA LEU A 56 3.64 3.30 5.88
C LEU A 56 3.71 4.72 5.29
N ASN A 57 3.96 4.79 3.99
CA ASN A 57 3.87 6.02 3.23
C ASN A 57 2.41 6.49 3.12
N ASP A 58 2.18 7.81 3.12
CA ASP A 58 0.84 8.41 3.05
C ASP A 58 0.03 7.90 1.85
N LEU A 59 0.66 7.67 0.68
CA LEU A 59 -0.02 7.09 -0.48
C LEU A 59 -0.52 5.67 -0.22
N VAL A 60 0.19 4.88 0.59
CA VAL A 60 -0.28 3.53 0.98
C VAL A 60 -1.44 3.64 1.95
N ILE A 61 -1.39 4.59 2.89
CA ILE A 61 -2.47 4.81 3.86
C ILE A 61 -3.75 5.24 3.11
N GLU A 62 -3.65 6.18 2.17
CA GLU A 62 -4.77 6.60 1.33
C GLU A 62 -5.28 5.47 0.43
N ALA A 63 -4.37 4.75 -0.24
CA ALA A 63 -4.71 3.57 -1.04
C ALA A 63 -5.50 2.54 -0.23
N GLY A 64 -5.08 2.32 1.02
CA GLY A 64 -5.68 1.39 1.97
C GLY A 64 -7.16 1.65 2.27
N LYS A 65 -7.63 2.90 2.14
CA LYS A 65 -9.05 3.25 2.30
C LYS A 65 -9.93 2.68 1.18
N THR A 66 -9.33 2.33 0.04
CA THR A 66 -10.01 1.80 -1.15
C THR A 66 -9.72 0.32 -1.41
N LEU A 67 -8.83 -0.30 -0.63
CA LEU A 67 -8.52 -1.73 -0.70
C LEU A 67 -9.68 -2.56 -0.17
#